data_AF-A0AB36SQK9-F1
#
_entry.id   AF-A0AB36SQK9-F1
#
_cell.length_a   1.000
_cell.length_b   1.000
_cell.length_c   1.000
_cell.angle_alpha   90.00
_cell.angle_beta   90.00
_cell.angle_gamma   90.00
#
_symmetry.space_group_name_H-M   'P 1'
#
loop_
_entity.id
_entity.type
_entity.pdbx_description
1 polymer ?
#
loop_
_entity_poly.entity_id
_entity_poly.type
_entity_poly.pdbx_seq_one_letter_code
_entity_poly.pdbx_strand_id
1 'polypeptide(L)'
;MKLKYFKEYFSYPDILIMSCLFLTSFGFMILHLTSIGIWGAFILGMIMYSLAEYATHRFIFHLKPPKNAFLLKTLKRLHYDHHTNPNELHLLFLPLWYSVPNIAISGTIFYFLSSSFVMTNAFIAGIMLFLLFYEWKHYIAHRPIQPISPWGRWMKKVHLWHHFKNENYWYGVTNPAYDFLMGTFKDQKDVAQSKTAKNLEKRGDQKIEL
;
A
#
# COMPACT_ATOMS: atom_id res chain seq x y z
N MET A 1 15.57 1.29 -16.60
CA MET A 1 14.60 2.31 -16.15
C MET A 1 15.17 3.69 -16.45
N LYS A 2 14.38 4.64 -16.96
CA LYS A 2 14.88 6.01 -17.22
C LYS A 2 15.23 6.70 -15.90
N LEU A 3 16.40 7.36 -15.84
CA LEU A 3 16.91 8.03 -14.64
C LEU A 3 15.89 9.01 -14.02
N LYS A 4 15.08 9.68 -14.86
CA LYS A 4 14.04 10.61 -14.39
C LYS A 4 13.04 9.99 -13.42
N TYR A 5 12.61 8.74 -13.65
CA TYR A 5 11.61 8.09 -12.79
C TYR A 5 12.20 7.60 -11.48
N PHE A 6 13.48 7.23 -11.50
CA PHE A 6 14.20 6.90 -10.28
C PHE A 6 14.35 8.15 -9.40
N LYS A 7 14.80 9.26 -10.01
CA LYS A 7 14.91 10.55 -9.31
C LYS A 7 13.55 10.98 -8.75
N GLU A 8 12.49 10.98 -9.56
CA GLU A 8 11.13 11.36 -9.14
C GLU A 8 10.64 10.59 -7.90
N TYR A 9 10.88 9.28 -7.83
CA TYR A 9 10.48 8.46 -6.69
C TYR A 9 11.30 8.79 -5.43
N PHE A 10 12.64 8.71 -5.53
CA PHE A 10 13.51 8.86 -4.36
C PHE A 10 13.68 10.32 -3.90
N SER A 11 13.36 11.31 -4.73
CA SER A 11 13.34 12.71 -4.34
C SER A 11 12.02 13.14 -3.68
N TYR A 12 10.98 12.29 -3.71
CA TYR A 12 9.72 12.63 -3.07
C TYR A 12 9.90 12.60 -1.54
N PRO A 13 9.57 13.69 -0.80
CA PRO A 13 9.94 13.83 0.61
C PRO A 13 9.51 12.67 1.50
N ASP A 14 8.26 12.19 1.33
CA ASP A 14 7.71 11.11 2.16
C ASP A 14 8.50 9.80 1.96
N ILE A 15 8.87 9.50 0.72
CA ILE A 15 9.67 8.32 0.36
C ILE A 15 11.11 8.45 0.88
N LEU A 16 11.72 9.62 0.74
CA LEU A 16 13.08 9.88 1.21
C LEU A 16 13.17 9.71 2.74
N ILE A 17 12.25 10.34 3.48
CA ILE A 17 12.21 10.26 4.94
C ILE A 17 11.96 8.81 5.38
N MET A 18 10.98 8.12 4.79
CA MET A 18 10.70 6.72 5.11
C MET A 18 11.89 5.80 4.78
N SER A 19 12.61 6.07 3.70
CA SER A 19 13.84 5.34 3.34
C SER A 19 14.95 5.58 4.37
N CYS A 20 15.15 6.81 4.83
CA CYS A 20 16.11 7.10 5.89
C CYS A 20 15.73 6.41 7.21
N LEU A 21 14.47 6.47 7.63
CA LEU A 21 13.98 5.76 8.82
C LEU A 21 14.20 4.25 8.72
N PHE A 22 13.91 3.67 7.55
CA PHE A 22 14.19 2.26 7.27
C PHE A 22 15.68 1.95 7.40
N LEU A 23 16.55 2.72 6.74
CA LEU A 23 18.00 2.49 6.78
C LEU A 23 18.57 2.63 8.19
N THR A 24 18.10 3.59 8.99
CA THR A 24 18.50 3.73 10.39
C THR A 24 18.06 2.52 11.22
N SER A 25 16.80 2.10 11.09
CA SER A 25 16.26 0.95 11.82
C SER A 25 16.92 -0.37 11.39
N PHE A 26 17.16 -0.56 10.10
CA PHE A 26 17.89 -1.70 9.56
C PHE A 26 19.37 -1.68 9.97
N GLY A 27 20.00 -0.51 10.01
CA GLY A 27 21.36 -0.33 10.51
C GLY A 27 21.52 -0.80 11.96
N PHE A 28 20.55 -0.50 12.83
CA PHE A 28 20.51 -1.05 14.18
C PHE A 28 20.32 -2.58 14.18
N MET A 29 19.46 -3.10 13.30
CA MET A 29 19.21 -4.55 13.16
C MET A 29 20.46 -5.34 12.73
N ILE A 30 21.38 -4.75 11.96
CA ILE A 30 22.61 -5.42 11.47
C ILE A 30 23.45 -5.99 12.63
N LEU A 31 23.43 -5.35 13.79
CA LEU A 31 24.18 -5.79 14.98
C LEU A 31 23.62 -7.08 15.61
N HIS A 32 22.43 -7.53 15.17
CA HIS A 32 21.69 -8.62 15.79
C HIS A 32 21.26 -9.73 14.80
N LEU A 33 21.85 -9.77 13.60
CA LEU A 33 21.44 -10.70 12.52
C LEU A 33 21.68 -12.18 12.81
N THR A 34 22.51 -12.52 13.81
CA THR A 34 22.74 -13.91 14.23
C THR A 34 21.53 -14.52 14.95
N SER A 35 20.61 -13.69 15.45
CA SER A 35 19.41 -14.15 16.15
C SER A 35 18.27 -14.46 15.18
N ILE A 36 17.78 -15.70 15.20
CA ILE A 36 16.62 -16.12 14.41
C ILE A 36 15.35 -15.35 14.78
N GLY A 37 15.21 -14.94 16.03
CA GLY A 37 14.06 -14.16 16.50
C GLY A 37 13.98 -12.78 15.84
N ILE A 38 15.14 -12.20 15.48
CA ILE A 38 15.21 -10.91 14.78
C ILE A 38 14.71 -11.04 13.34
N TRP A 39 15.12 -12.09 12.63
CA TRP A 39 14.58 -12.39 11.30
C TRP A 39 13.08 -12.73 11.35
N GLY A 40 12.65 -13.49 12.36
CA GLY A 40 11.24 -13.80 12.59
C GLY A 40 10.39 -12.53 12.76
N ALA A 41 10.82 -11.60 13.62
CA ALA A 41 10.15 -10.33 13.83
C ALA A 41 10.11 -9.47 12.56
N PHE A 42 11.23 -9.40 11.83
CA PHE A 42 11.32 -8.66 10.57
C PHE A 42 10.35 -9.19 9.50
N ILE A 43 10.35 -10.51 9.27
CA ILE A 43 9.44 -11.17 8.31
C ILE A 43 7.98 -11.00 8.76
N LEU A 44 7.70 -11.11 10.06
CA LEU A 44 6.36 -10.86 10.59
C LEU A 44 5.91 -9.42 10.29
N GLY A 45 6.78 -8.41 10.45
CA GLY A 45 6.48 -7.04 10.08
C GLY A 45 6.09 -6.88 8.61
N MET A 46 6.82 -7.54 7.71
CA MET A 46 6.51 -7.56 6.28
C MET A 46 5.14 -8.20 6.00
N ILE A 47 4.85 -9.35 6.62
CA ILE A 47 3.56 -10.05 6.47
C ILE A 47 2.41 -9.18 6.99
N MET A 48 2.58 -8.56 8.16
CA MET A 48 1.57 -7.70 8.77
C MET A 48 1.28 -6.48 7.91
N TYR A 49 2.31 -5.85 7.31
CA TYR A 49 2.06 -4.76 6.36
C TYR A 49 1.37 -5.26 5.09
N SER A 50 1.75 -6.42 4.54
CA SER A 50 1.06 -6.97 3.36
C SER A 50 -0.43 -7.25 3.64
N LEU A 51 -0.77 -7.71 4.84
CA LEU A 51 -2.16 -7.84 5.27
C LEU A 51 -2.84 -6.46 5.41
N ALA A 52 -2.15 -5.51 6.03
CA ALA A 52 -2.66 -4.15 6.23
C ALA A 52 -2.88 -3.41 4.90
N GLU A 53 -2.03 -3.62 3.89
CA GLU A 53 -2.19 -3.14 2.52
C GLU A 53 -3.58 -3.54 1.99
N TYR A 54 -3.87 -4.84 1.96
CA TYR A 54 -5.13 -5.34 1.45
C TYR A 54 -6.33 -4.83 2.27
N ALA A 55 -6.24 -4.94 3.60
CA ALA A 55 -7.34 -4.57 4.49
C ALA A 55 -7.65 -3.08 4.41
N THR A 56 -6.63 -2.22 4.45
CA THR A 56 -6.78 -0.77 4.33
C THR A 56 -7.31 -0.42 2.96
N HIS A 57 -6.75 -0.98 1.90
CA HIS A 57 -7.17 -0.65 0.54
C HIS A 57 -8.66 -1.00 0.34
N ARG A 58 -9.08 -2.21 0.72
CA ARG A 58 -10.47 -2.66 0.55
C ARG A 58 -11.46 -2.01 1.51
N PHE A 59 -11.16 -2.00 2.81
CA PHE A 59 -12.14 -1.68 3.85
C PHE A 59 -12.07 -0.25 4.36
N ILE A 60 -11.01 0.50 4.07
CA ILE A 60 -10.85 1.90 4.47
C ILE A 60 -10.86 2.80 3.23
N PHE A 61 -9.91 2.60 2.34
CA PHE A 61 -9.74 3.46 1.15
C PHE A 61 -10.88 3.31 0.14
N HIS A 62 -11.53 2.15 0.09
CA HIS A 62 -12.75 1.89 -0.68
C HIS A 62 -14.03 1.90 0.16
N LEU A 63 -14.04 2.57 1.32
CA LEU A 63 -15.30 2.88 2.00
C LEU A 63 -16.25 3.63 1.05
N LYS A 64 -17.56 3.49 1.26
CA LYS A 64 -18.53 4.35 0.59
C LYS A 64 -18.35 5.79 1.07
N PRO A 65 -18.60 6.80 0.21
CA PRO A 65 -18.44 8.21 0.56
C PRO A 65 -19.19 8.55 1.85
N PRO A 66 -18.49 8.90 2.94
CA PRO A 66 -19.12 9.17 4.22
C PRO A 66 -19.77 10.55 4.22
N LYS A 67 -20.85 10.71 5.00
CA LYS A 67 -21.49 12.02 5.21
C LYS A 67 -20.62 13.00 6.00
N ASN A 68 -19.70 12.49 6.82
CA ASN A 68 -18.77 13.31 7.59
C ASN A 68 -17.73 13.94 6.66
N ALA A 69 -17.74 15.28 6.56
CA ALA A 69 -16.89 16.03 5.64
C ALA A 69 -15.39 15.85 5.92
N PHE A 70 -15.00 15.74 7.19
CA PHE A 70 -13.61 15.51 7.57
C PHE A 70 -13.13 14.13 7.10
N LEU A 71 -13.91 13.08 7.36
CA LEU A 71 -13.58 11.73 6.92
C LEU A 71 -13.56 11.62 5.39
N LEU A 72 -14.51 12.25 4.70
CA LEU A 72 -14.51 12.30 3.23
C LEU A 72 -13.25 13.00 2.71
N LYS A 73 -12.88 14.16 3.27
CA LYS A 73 -11.65 14.88 2.89
C LYS A 73 -10.41 14.01 3.10
N THR A 74 -10.37 13.26 4.20
CA THR A 74 -9.27 12.31 4.48
C THR A 74 -9.22 11.18 3.47
N LEU A 75 -10.35 10.53 3.16
CA LEU A 75 -10.41 9.47 2.14
C LEU A 75 -10.07 9.98 0.74
N LYS A 76 -10.45 11.21 0.41
CA LYS A 76 -10.05 11.88 -0.84
C LYS A 76 -8.55 12.02 -0.95
N ARG A 77 -7.92 12.56 0.10
CA ARG A 77 -6.46 12.71 0.18
C ARG A 77 -5.73 11.38 0.15
N LEU A 78 -6.27 10.34 0.78
CA LEU A 78 -5.61 9.04 0.89
C LEU A 78 -5.83 8.14 -0.32
N HIS A 79 -6.95 8.27 -1.04
CA HIS A 79 -7.25 7.34 -2.14
C HIS A 79 -8.23 7.81 -3.24
N TYR A 80 -9.33 8.51 -2.92
CA TYR A 80 -10.33 8.79 -3.97
C TYR A 80 -9.78 9.69 -5.08
N ASP A 81 -9.02 10.72 -4.70
CA ASP A 81 -8.46 11.65 -5.67
C ASP A 81 -7.38 10.95 -6.51
N HIS A 82 -6.73 9.91 -5.99
CA HIS A 82 -5.80 9.08 -6.75
C HIS A 82 -6.50 8.29 -7.86
N HIS A 83 -7.71 7.75 -7.62
CA HIS A 83 -8.51 7.13 -8.68
C HIS A 83 -8.90 8.12 -9.79
N THR A 84 -9.06 9.40 -9.45
CA THR A 84 -9.36 10.45 -10.42
C THR A 84 -8.11 10.92 -11.17
N ASN A 85 -7.02 11.15 -10.43
CA ASN A 85 -5.78 11.75 -10.89
C ASN A 85 -4.58 10.85 -10.55
N PRO A 86 -4.45 9.66 -11.16
CA PRO A 86 -3.45 8.66 -10.77
C PRO A 86 -2.01 9.09 -11.03
N ASN A 87 -1.81 10.15 -11.82
CA ASN A 87 -0.48 10.66 -12.14
C ASN A 87 0.09 11.61 -11.08
N GLU A 88 -0.74 12.16 -10.19
CA GLU A 88 -0.32 13.12 -9.17
C GLU A 88 0.42 12.41 -8.02
N LEU A 89 1.71 12.71 -7.85
CA LEU A 89 2.57 12.00 -6.90
C LEU A 89 2.09 12.11 -5.46
N HIS A 90 1.60 13.29 -5.07
CA HIS A 90 1.14 13.50 -3.72
C HIS A 90 -0.11 12.68 -3.38
N LEU A 91 -0.91 12.29 -4.38
CA LEU A 91 -2.07 11.41 -4.21
C LEU A 91 -1.69 9.93 -4.35
N LEU A 92 -0.57 9.63 -5.01
CA LEU A 92 -0.08 8.27 -5.19
C LEU A 92 0.54 7.71 -3.91
N PHE A 93 1.44 8.47 -3.28
CA PHE A 93 2.16 8.00 -2.09
C PHE A 93 1.35 8.20 -0.81
N LEU A 94 1.44 7.24 0.12
CA LEU A 94 0.91 7.41 1.46
C LEU A 94 1.69 8.50 2.19
N PRO A 95 0.99 9.52 2.73
CA PRO A 95 1.68 10.61 3.41
C PRO A 95 2.22 10.13 4.76
N LEU A 96 3.34 10.72 5.20
CA LEU A 96 3.98 10.37 6.47
C LEU A 96 3.06 10.52 7.68
N TRP A 97 2.19 11.55 7.68
CA TRP A 97 1.22 11.76 8.76
C TRP A 97 0.22 10.61 8.90
N TYR A 98 0.03 9.81 7.86
CA TYR A 98 -0.77 8.59 7.91
C TYR A 98 0.09 7.38 8.28
N SER A 99 1.21 7.19 7.58
CA SER A 99 2.03 5.98 7.74
C SER A 99 2.75 5.89 9.09
N VAL A 100 3.35 6.99 9.57
CA VAL A 100 4.17 6.99 10.79
C VAL A 100 3.34 6.66 12.04
N PRO A 101 2.15 7.25 12.28
CA PRO A 101 1.33 6.85 13.42
C PRO A 101 0.91 5.37 13.38
N ASN A 102 0.58 4.83 12.21
CA ASN A 102 0.21 3.42 12.08
C ASN A 102 1.39 2.48 12.38
N ILE A 103 2.59 2.83 11.92
CA ILE A 103 3.83 2.09 12.24
C ILE A 103 4.12 2.17 13.74
N ALA A 104 3.99 3.34 14.36
CA ALA A 104 4.20 3.53 15.79
C ALA A 104 3.23 2.69 16.62
N ILE A 105 1.92 2.71 16.30
CA ILE A 105 0.90 1.89 16.97
C ILE A 105 1.25 0.41 16.84
N SER A 106 1.57 -0.06 15.63
CA SER A 106 1.92 -1.46 15.38
C SER A 106 3.18 -1.87 16.17
N GLY A 107 4.19 -1.00 16.19
CA GLY A 107 5.42 -1.19 16.95
C GLY A 107 5.18 -1.23 18.46
N THR A 108 4.35 -0.33 19.00
CA THR A 108 3.98 -0.32 20.42
C THR A 108 3.25 -1.61 20.81
N ILE A 109 2.29 -2.06 20.01
CA ILE A 109 1.59 -3.34 20.25
C ILE A 109 2.61 -4.47 20.28
N PHE A 110 3.49 -4.55 19.27
CA PHE A 110 4.49 -5.61 19.20
C PHE A 110 5.52 -5.54 20.34
N TYR A 111 5.88 -4.34 20.81
CA TYR A 111 6.73 -4.15 21.97
C TYR A 111 6.11 -4.76 23.23
N PHE A 112 4.82 -4.53 23.48
CA PHE A 112 4.15 -5.15 24.63
C PHE A 112 4.05 -6.67 24.53
N LEU A 113 3.94 -7.21 23.31
CA LEU A 113 3.91 -8.67 23.10
C LEU A 113 5.28 -9.32 23.23
N SER A 114 6.33 -8.67 22.75
CA SER A 114 7.70 -9.21 22.72
C SER A 114 8.54 -8.85 23.94
N SER A 115 8.17 -7.79 24.67
CA SER A 115 8.99 -7.13 25.70
C SER A 115 10.44 -6.85 25.27
N SER A 116 10.67 -6.67 23.96
CA SER A 116 12.00 -6.57 23.38
C SER A 116 12.08 -5.41 22.40
N PHE A 117 12.90 -4.41 22.74
CA PHE A 117 13.16 -3.27 21.86
C PHE A 117 13.81 -3.70 20.55
N VAL A 118 14.76 -4.63 20.59
CA VAL A 118 15.49 -5.08 19.40
C VAL A 118 14.57 -5.83 18.42
N MET A 119 13.71 -6.72 18.93
CA MET A 119 12.71 -7.39 18.09
C MET A 119 11.68 -6.40 17.55
N THR A 120 11.28 -5.41 18.35
CA THR A 120 10.35 -4.35 17.90
C THR A 120 10.94 -3.52 16.78
N ASN A 121 12.21 -3.12 16.90
CA ASN A 121 12.91 -2.43 15.83
C ASN A 121 12.95 -3.29 14.55
N ALA A 122 13.26 -4.58 14.66
CA ALA A 122 13.26 -5.49 13.50
C ALA A 122 11.86 -5.60 12.86
N PHE A 123 10.81 -5.74 13.66
CA PHE A 123 9.42 -5.74 13.18
C PHE A 123 9.05 -4.44 12.43
N ILE A 124 9.39 -3.28 12.99
CA ILE A 124 9.17 -1.97 12.35
C ILE A 124 9.98 -1.85 11.06
N ALA A 125 11.24 -2.30 11.03
CA ALA A 125 12.05 -2.34 9.81
C ALA A 125 11.39 -3.19 8.72
N GLY A 126 10.80 -4.33 9.08
CA GLY A 126 10.03 -5.18 8.17
C GLY A 126 8.81 -4.49 7.59
N ILE A 127 8.04 -3.78 8.44
CA ILE A 127 6.91 -2.96 8.01
C ILE A 127 7.38 -1.89 7.01
N MET A 128 8.41 -1.12 7.34
CA MET A 128 8.90 -0.04 6.49
C MET A 128 9.44 -0.55 5.16
N LEU A 129 10.15 -1.69 5.15
CA LEU A 129 10.63 -2.29 3.90
C LEU A 129 9.45 -2.65 2.99
N PHE A 130 8.41 -3.30 3.53
CA PHE A 130 7.27 -3.71 2.72
C PHE A 130 6.42 -2.50 2.28
N LEU A 131 6.31 -1.46 3.11
CA LEU A 131 5.73 -0.17 2.72
C LEU A 131 6.47 0.43 1.53
N LEU A 132 7.80 0.55 1.60
CA LEU A 132 8.60 1.08 0.48
C LEU A 132 8.47 0.20 -0.77
N PHE A 133 8.35 -1.12 -0.60
CA PHE A 133 8.08 -2.03 -1.70
C PHE A 133 6.69 -1.79 -2.31
N TYR A 134 5.66 -1.61 -1.49
CA TYR A 134 4.31 -1.26 -1.92
C TYR A 134 4.30 0.05 -2.72
N GLU A 135 4.88 1.12 -2.19
CA GLU A 135 4.93 2.43 -2.85
C GLU A 135 5.66 2.34 -4.19
N TRP A 136 6.73 1.55 -4.25
CA TRP A 136 7.46 1.30 -5.49
C TRP A 136 6.61 0.58 -6.54
N LYS A 137 5.86 -0.46 -6.14
CA LYS A 137 4.97 -1.19 -7.05
C LYS A 137 3.83 -0.31 -7.55
N HIS A 138 3.23 0.46 -6.65
CA HIS A 138 2.14 1.38 -6.96
C HIS A 138 2.60 2.48 -7.93
N TYR A 139 3.77 3.06 -7.68
CA TYR A 139 4.41 4.04 -8.55
C TYR A 139 4.69 3.49 -9.95
N ILE A 140 5.28 2.29 -10.04
CA ILE A 140 5.53 1.65 -11.34
C ILE A 140 4.24 1.41 -12.12
N ALA A 141 3.14 1.07 -11.43
CA ALA A 141 1.87 0.81 -12.09
C ALA A 141 1.37 2.06 -12.84
N HIS A 142 1.53 3.25 -12.25
CA HIS A 142 1.04 4.53 -12.77
C HIS A 142 2.08 5.39 -13.49
N ARG A 143 3.25 4.82 -13.80
CA ARG A 143 4.26 5.44 -14.66
C ARG A 143 4.49 4.64 -15.92
N PRO A 144 5.00 5.24 -17.00
CA PRO A 144 5.38 4.50 -18.22
C PRO A 144 6.73 3.78 -17.99
N ILE A 145 6.74 2.94 -16.96
CA ILE A 145 7.81 2.03 -16.58
C ILE A 145 7.29 0.62 -16.88
N GLN A 146 8.07 -0.15 -17.63
CA GLN A 146 7.78 -1.56 -17.86
C GLN A 146 8.59 -2.39 -16.85
N PRO A 147 7.92 -3.15 -15.96
CA PRO A 147 8.61 -4.07 -15.07
C PRO A 147 9.45 -5.11 -15.84
N ILE A 148 10.62 -5.42 -15.30
CA ILE A 148 11.57 -6.37 -15.90
C ILE A 148 11.03 -7.81 -15.76
N SER A 149 10.46 -8.15 -14.61
CA SER A 149 9.95 -9.50 -14.36
C SER A 149 8.54 -9.71 -14.95
N PRO A 150 8.23 -10.94 -15.41
CA PRO A 150 6.88 -11.31 -15.83
C PRO A 150 5.83 -11.04 -14.74
N TRP A 151 6.14 -11.40 -13.49
CA TRP A 151 5.29 -11.12 -12.33
C TRP A 151 5.00 -9.63 -12.17
N GLY A 152 6.03 -8.79 -12.26
CA GLY A 152 5.86 -7.34 -12.14
C GLY A 152 4.96 -6.77 -13.24
N ARG A 153 5.11 -7.23 -14.49
CA ARG A 153 4.25 -6.81 -15.60
C ARG A 153 2.80 -7.22 -15.37
N TRP A 154 2.60 -8.42 -14.85
CA TRP A 154 1.28 -8.92 -14.50
C TRP A 154 0.63 -8.14 -13.37
N MET A 155 1.33 -7.93 -12.24
CA MET A 155 0.81 -7.13 -11.12
C MET A 155 0.49 -5.69 -11.52
N LYS A 156 1.33 -5.07 -12.35
CA LYS A 156 1.00 -3.76 -12.95
C LYS A 156 -0.34 -3.81 -13.69
N LYS A 157 -0.57 -4.84 -14.52
CA LYS A 157 -1.84 -4.98 -15.25
C LYS A 157 -3.03 -5.18 -14.31
N VAL A 158 -2.86 -6.00 -13.28
CA VAL A 158 -3.88 -6.27 -12.25
C VAL A 158 -4.29 -4.97 -11.54
N HIS A 159 -3.31 -4.18 -11.08
CA HIS A 159 -3.57 -2.87 -10.47
C HIS A 159 -4.25 -1.88 -11.42
N LEU A 160 -3.88 -1.90 -12.70
CA LEU A 160 -4.54 -1.04 -13.70
C LEU A 160 -6.00 -1.48 -13.96
N TRP A 161 -6.34 -2.77 -13.83
CA TRP A 161 -7.74 -3.20 -13.87
C TRP A 161 -8.55 -2.64 -12.70
N HIS A 162 -7.96 -2.61 -11.51
CA HIS A 162 -8.59 -1.99 -10.35
C HIS A 162 -8.96 -0.51 -10.62
N HIS A 163 -8.03 0.27 -11.15
CA HIS A 163 -8.25 1.70 -11.43
C HIS A 163 -9.17 1.98 -12.62
N PHE A 164 -9.06 1.19 -13.69
CA PHE A 164 -9.65 1.56 -14.98
C PHE A 164 -10.80 0.67 -15.42
N LYS A 165 -10.94 -0.51 -14.80
CA LYS A 165 -12.01 -1.45 -15.10
C LYS A 165 -13.02 -1.51 -13.98
N ASN A 166 -12.65 -1.94 -12.78
CA ASN A 166 -13.58 -2.05 -11.65
C ASN A 166 -12.85 -2.00 -10.32
N GLU A 167 -13.19 -1.01 -9.51
CA GLU A 167 -12.57 -0.72 -8.22
C GLU A 167 -12.98 -1.70 -7.11
N ASN A 168 -13.94 -2.59 -7.37
CA ASN A 168 -14.44 -3.56 -6.37
C ASN A 168 -13.67 -4.89 -6.41
N TYR A 169 -12.61 -4.98 -7.22
CA TYR A 169 -11.79 -6.18 -7.44
C TYR A 169 -10.30 -5.80 -7.49
N TRP A 170 -9.43 -6.81 -7.32
CA TRP A 170 -7.97 -6.66 -7.45
C TRP A 170 -7.36 -5.59 -6.53
N TYR A 171 -7.64 -5.68 -5.23
CA TYR A 171 -7.14 -4.72 -4.23
C TYR A 171 -5.65 -4.88 -3.94
N GLY A 172 -5.07 -6.05 -4.15
CA GLY A 172 -3.65 -6.29 -3.93
C GLY A 172 -2.78 -5.52 -4.94
N VAL A 173 -1.92 -4.64 -4.45
CA VAL A 173 -1.00 -3.85 -5.27
C VAL A 173 0.34 -4.57 -5.40
N THR A 174 0.83 -5.13 -4.29
CA THR A 174 2.09 -5.88 -4.26
C THR A 174 1.93 -7.32 -4.74
N ASN A 175 0.85 -7.97 -4.33
CA ASN A 175 0.53 -9.36 -4.63
C ASN A 175 -0.99 -9.63 -4.49
N PRO A 176 -1.52 -10.66 -5.15
CA PRO A 176 -2.95 -10.96 -5.19
C PRO A 176 -3.40 -11.96 -4.12
N ALA A 177 -2.54 -12.37 -3.18
CA ALA A 177 -2.84 -13.50 -2.29
C ALA A 177 -4.14 -13.28 -1.52
N TYR A 178 -4.33 -12.10 -0.95
CA TYR A 178 -5.55 -11.74 -0.24
C TYR A 178 -6.76 -11.55 -1.17
N ASP A 179 -6.57 -11.16 -2.42
CA ASP A 179 -7.66 -11.15 -3.39
C ASP A 179 -8.18 -12.56 -3.68
N PHE A 180 -7.30 -13.54 -3.78
CA PHE A 180 -7.69 -14.94 -3.92
C PHE A 180 -8.41 -15.44 -2.68
N LEU A 181 -7.83 -15.22 -1.49
CA LEU A 181 -8.41 -15.65 -0.21
C LEU A 181 -9.79 -15.06 0.04
N MET A 182 -10.01 -13.82 -0.37
CA MET A 182 -11.23 -13.07 -0.08
C MET A 182 -12.20 -12.98 -1.27
N GLY A 183 -11.92 -13.73 -2.35
CA GLY A 183 -12.78 -13.83 -3.52
C GLY A 183 -12.86 -12.58 -4.40
N THR A 184 -11.92 -11.63 -4.25
CA THR A 184 -11.85 -10.38 -5.05
C THR A 184 -10.87 -10.48 -6.22
N PHE A 185 -10.25 -11.64 -6.44
CA PHE A 185 -9.53 -11.95 -7.67
C PHE A 185 -10.47 -12.61 -8.68
N LYS A 186 -10.87 -11.88 -9.72
CA LYS A 186 -11.72 -12.39 -10.81
C LYS A 186 -11.00 -12.34 -12.16
N ASP A 187 -11.41 -13.18 -13.11
CA ASP A 187 -11.01 -12.98 -14.49
C ASP A 187 -11.60 -11.63 -14.94
N GLN A 188 -10.73 -10.76 -15.46
CA GLN A 188 -11.17 -9.47 -15.95
C GLN A 188 -12.26 -9.60 -17.02
N LYS A 189 -12.27 -10.66 -17.84
CA LYS A 189 -13.28 -10.82 -18.89
C LYS A 189 -14.71 -10.90 -18.33
N ASP A 190 -14.86 -11.43 -17.13
CA ASP A 190 -16.16 -11.66 -16.48
C ASP A 190 -16.61 -10.45 -15.63
N VAL A 191 -15.73 -9.47 -15.44
CA VAL A 191 -16.03 -8.28 -14.64
C VAL A 191 -16.46 -7.14 -15.56
N ALA A 192 -17.65 -6.59 -15.31
CA ALA A 192 -18.14 -5.41 -16.02
C ALA A 192 -17.31 -4.16 -15.66
N GLN A 193 -17.22 -3.23 -16.62
CA GLN A 193 -16.62 -1.92 -16.37
C GLN A 193 -17.49 -1.10 -15.41
N SER A 194 -16.90 -0.64 -14.32
CA SER A 194 -17.55 0.21 -13.33
C SER A 194 -17.61 1.66 -13.79
N LYS A 195 -18.73 2.32 -13.53
CA LYS A 195 -18.92 3.77 -13.78
C LYS A 195 -18.16 4.64 -12.75
N THR A 196 -17.75 4.04 -11.64
CA THR A 196 -17.14 4.73 -10.48
C THR A 196 -15.65 4.45 -10.32
N ALA A 197 -15.05 3.60 -11.16
CA ALA A 197 -13.63 3.24 -11.06
C ALA A 197 -12.68 4.44 -11.06
N LYS A 198 -13.04 5.53 -11.75
CA LYS A 198 -12.28 6.78 -11.82
C LYS A 198 -12.83 7.90 -10.93
N ASN A 199 -13.89 7.65 -10.17
CA ASN A 199 -14.51 8.64 -9.29
C ASN A 199 -15.30 7.91 -8.19
N LEU A 200 -14.62 7.63 -7.08
CA LEU A 200 -15.17 6.86 -5.97
C LEU A 200 -16.27 7.62 -5.20
N GLU A 201 -16.32 8.96 -5.30
CA GLU A 201 -17.37 9.78 -4.67
C GLU A 201 -18.76 9.47 -5.24
N LYS A 202 -18.84 9.01 -6.49
CA LYS A 202 -20.11 8.62 -7.12
C LYS A 202 -20.61 7.23 -6.71
N ARG A 203 -19.89 6.49 -5.85
CA ARG A 203 -20.34 5.18 -5.33
C ARG A 203 -21.53 5.30 -4.38
N GLY A 204 -21.72 6.47 -3.76
CA GLY A 204 -22.90 6.74 -2.93
C GLY A 204 -24.21 6.84 -3.72
N ASP A 205 -24.12 7.16 -5.00
CA ASP A 205 -25.28 7.43 -5.87
C ASP A 205 -25.83 6.16 -6.54
N GLN A 206 -25.10 5.05 -6.48
CA GLN A 206 -25.55 3.77 -7.01
C GLN A 206 -26.57 3.16 -6.04
N LYS A 207 -27.84 3.14 -6.45
CA LYS A 207 -28.86 2.31 -5.80
C LYS A 207 -28.37 0.87 -5.81
N ILE A 208 -28.28 0.27 -4.64
CA ILE A 208 -28.01 -1.16 -4.50
C ILE A 208 -29.26 -1.85 -5.01
N GLU A 209 -29.21 -2.45 -6.20
CA GLU A 209 -30.12 -3.56 -6.50
C GLU A 209 -29.64 -4.72 -5.62
N LEU A 210 -30.36 -4.95 -4.52
CA LEU A 210 -30.24 -6.14 -3.67
C LEU A 210 -30.94 -7.31 -4.35
#